data_AF-A0A829QM59-F1
#
_entry.id   AF-A0A829QM59-F1
#
_cell.length_a   1.000
_cell.length_b   1.000
_cell.length_c   1.000
_cell.angle_alpha   90.00
_cell.angle_beta   90.00
_cell.angle_gamma   90.00
#
_symmetry.space_group_name_H-M   'P 1'
#
loop_
_entity.id
_entity.type
_entity.pdbx_description
1 polymer ?
#
loop_
_entity_poly.entity_id
_entity_poly.type
_entity_poly.pdbx_seq_one_letter_code
_entity_poly.pdbx_strand_id
1 'polypeptide(L)'
;MKRSPRPSVRIAGFGGPATEALMNISADLIRRAAGCVSKGQLHNGSITKLDNMCGGRWWQPIALAAYEQNPKRTWEAAADAVVNQHAQRLAEQSGMRPVVVPVRRKIHHQPVYYLVFLTRAPHGRWIFGDALAHARQQWLRVLGPDDEEAEGMLFNFVEDQIESESQRAYAQLKENITALADRGRAKLVDHPEAVFGSAFGLAQEKQVRQAVRELNKANEVQLDDTAPQPRDWIIWR
;
A
#
# COMPACT_ATOMS: atom_id res chain seq x y z
N MET A 1 43.89 7.48 47.71
CA MET A 1 44.01 6.94 46.34
C MET A 1 42.62 6.58 45.83
N LYS A 2 42.03 7.42 44.97
CA LYS A 2 40.68 7.25 44.41
C LYS A 2 40.72 6.16 43.33
N ARG A 3 39.91 5.09 43.47
CA ARG A 3 39.68 4.13 42.39
C ARG A 3 38.72 4.75 41.38
N SER A 4 39.23 4.97 40.17
CA SER A 4 38.47 5.45 39.00
C SER A 4 37.30 4.50 38.68
N PRO A 5 36.10 5.00 38.35
CA PRO A 5 35.02 4.16 37.84
C PRO A 5 35.36 3.74 36.39
N ARG A 6 35.31 2.42 36.12
CA ARG A 6 35.44 1.88 34.77
C ARG A 6 34.31 2.42 33.89
N PRO A 7 34.58 2.78 32.62
CA PRO A 7 33.53 3.25 31.73
C PRO A 7 32.51 2.13 31.50
N SER A 8 31.23 2.45 31.68
CA SER A 8 30.12 1.57 31.31
C SER A 8 30.17 1.33 29.80
N VAL A 9 30.53 0.12 29.39
CA VAL A 9 30.34 -0.35 28.02
C VAL A 9 28.84 -0.39 27.78
N ARG A 10 28.31 0.58 27.02
CA ARG A 10 26.99 0.41 26.40
C ARG A 10 27.15 -0.70 25.37
N ILE A 11 26.62 -1.88 25.68
CA ILE A 11 26.45 -2.94 24.69
C ILE A 11 25.42 -2.42 23.67
N ALA A 12 25.91 -2.00 22.51
CA ALA A 12 25.08 -1.87 21.34
C ALA A 12 24.71 -3.28 20.84
N GLY A 13 23.42 -3.54 20.63
CA GLY A 13 22.96 -4.63 19.77
C GLY A 13 21.97 -5.61 20.41
N PHE A 14 20.71 -5.50 19.99
CA PHE A 14 19.87 -6.62 19.53
C PHE A 14 18.97 -6.01 18.43
N GLY A 15 19.10 -6.29 17.12
CA GLY A 15 19.46 -7.57 16.53
C GLY A 15 18.25 -8.50 16.36
N GLY A 16 17.02 -8.03 16.61
CA GLY A 16 15.82 -8.77 16.22
C GLY A 16 15.67 -8.81 14.70
N PRO A 17 15.05 -9.86 14.12
CA PRO A 17 14.66 -9.82 12.71
C PRO A 17 13.83 -8.56 12.45
N ALA A 18 13.92 -7.99 11.25
CA ALA A 18 13.02 -6.91 10.85
C ALA A 18 11.58 -7.45 10.97
N THR A 19 10.93 -7.20 12.10
CA THR A 19 9.55 -7.63 12.32
C THR A 19 8.71 -6.83 11.35
N GLU A 20 8.11 -7.52 10.39
CA GLU A 20 7.08 -6.98 9.53
C GLU A 20 5.73 -7.44 10.07
N ALA A 21 4.69 -6.65 9.83
CA ALA A 21 3.33 -7.01 10.24
C ALA A 21 2.40 -6.96 9.03
N LEU A 22 1.57 -8.00 8.89
CA LEU A 22 0.49 -8.06 7.93
C LEU A 22 -0.81 -8.28 8.68
N MET A 23 -1.75 -7.35 8.56
CA MET A 23 -2.98 -7.33 9.36
C MET A 23 -4.20 -7.17 8.47
N ASN A 24 -5.28 -7.86 8.84
CA ASN A 24 -6.60 -7.67 8.25
C ASN A 24 -7.45 -6.81 9.18
N ILE A 25 -7.79 -5.59 8.74
CA ILE A 25 -8.65 -4.69 9.50
C ILE A 25 -10.06 -4.72 8.91
N SER A 26 -11.04 -5.11 9.73
CA SER A 26 -12.43 -5.26 9.29
C SER A 26 -13.08 -3.92 8.95
N ALA A 27 -13.49 -3.75 7.69
CA ALA A 27 -14.25 -2.58 7.27
C ALA A 27 -15.67 -2.59 7.86
N ASP A 28 -16.29 -3.76 7.95
CA ASP A 28 -17.64 -3.93 8.53
C ASP A 28 -17.70 -3.50 10.01
N LEU A 29 -16.69 -3.85 10.80
CA LEU A 29 -16.61 -3.42 12.20
C LEU A 29 -16.58 -1.90 12.30
N ILE A 30 -15.75 -1.24 11.49
CA ILE A 30 -15.62 0.22 11.50
C ILE A 30 -16.92 0.89 11.08
N ARG A 31 -17.51 0.46 9.96
CA ARG A 31 -18.77 1.01 9.46
C ARG A 31 -19.89 0.89 10.48
N ARG A 32 -20.01 -0.27 11.13
CA ARG A 32 -21.02 -0.52 12.16
C ARG A 32 -20.81 0.36 13.38
N ALA A 33 -19.58 0.42 13.89
CA ALA A 33 -19.26 1.22 15.07
C ALA A 33 -19.49 2.72 14.80
N ALA A 34 -19.02 3.23 13.66
CA ALA A 34 -19.24 4.62 13.25
C ALA A 34 -20.73 4.97 13.11
N GLY A 35 -21.52 4.08 12.49
CA GLY A 35 -22.97 4.23 12.39
C GLY A 35 -23.67 4.24 13.75
N CYS A 36 -23.21 3.44 14.73
CA CYS A 36 -23.74 3.48 16.09
C CYS A 36 -23.39 4.78 16.81
N VAL A 37 -22.16 5.27 16.68
CA VAL A 37 -21.74 6.56 17.26
C VAL A 37 -22.60 7.70 16.69
N SER A 38 -22.79 7.75 15.38
CA SER A 38 -23.61 8.77 14.71
C SER A 38 -25.08 8.78 15.19
N LYS A 39 -25.62 7.62 15.57
CA LYS A 39 -26.98 7.47 16.11
C LYS A 39 -27.07 7.67 17.63
N GLY A 40 -25.97 8.01 18.31
CA GLY A 40 -25.93 8.11 19.78
C GLY A 40 -26.07 6.77 20.52
N GLN A 41 -25.88 5.64 19.84
CA GLN A 41 -25.99 4.30 20.41
C GLN A 41 -24.69 3.88 21.11
N LEU A 42 -24.28 4.64 22.13
CA LEU A 42 -22.95 4.56 22.74
C LEU A 42 -22.66 3.23 23.49
N HIS A 43 -23.69 2.48 23.85
CA HIS A 43 -23.57 1.18 24.52
C HIS A 43 -23.39 0.00 23.55
N ASN A 44 -23.26 0.24 22.25
CA ASN A 44 -23.09 -0.83 21.27
C ASN A 44 -21.69 -1.47 21.38
N GLY A 45 -21.64 -2.79 21.54
CA GLY A 45 -20.37 -3.52 21.69
C GLY A 45 -19.40 -3.40 20.50
N SER A 46 -19.86 -2.99 19.30
CA SER A 46 -18.96 -2.70 18.17
C SER A 46 -18.06 -1.48 18.45
N ILE A 47 -18.56 -0.48 19.17
CA ILE A 47 -17.79 0.71 19.58
C ILE A 47 -16.66 0.27 20.52
N THR A 48 -16.98 -0.54 21.53
CA THR A 48 -15.99 -1.07 22.48
C THR A 48 -14.92 -1.92 21.79
N LYS A 49 -15.30 -2.78 20.84
CA LYS A 49 -14.35 -3.58 20.06
C LYS A 49 -13.41 -2.70 19.24
N LEU A 50 -13.94 -1.65 18.62
CA LEU A 50 -13.14 -0.75 17.82
C LEU A 50 -12.24 0.16 18.68
N ASP A 51 -12.74 0.65 19.81
CA ASP A 51 -11.94 1.37 20.82
C ASP A 51 -10.74 0.51 21.27
N ASN A 52 -10.95 -0.77 21.55
CA ASN A 52 -9.87 -1.68 21.94
C ASN A 52 -8.86 -1.90 20.82
N MET A 53 -9.32 -2.12 19.58
CA MET A 53 -8.44 -2.29 18.42
C MET A 53 -7.61 -1.03 18.14
N CYS A 54 -8.26 0.14 18.17
CA CYS A 54 -7.61 1.42 17.90
C CYS A 54 -6.77 1.94 19.08
N GLY A 55 -6.86 1.33 20.26
CA GLY A 55 -6.20 1.82 21.47
C GLY A 55 -6.80 3.13 22.00
N GLY A 56 -8.11 3.35 21.80
CA GLY A 56 -8.84 4.52 22.27
C GLY A 56 -9.90 5.04 21.28
N ARG A 57 -10.52 6.16 21.64
CA ARG A 57 -11.69 6.73 20.93
C ARG A 57 -11.36 7.69 19.79
N TRP A 58 -10.08 7.87 19.46
CA TRP A 58 -9.64 8.85 18.46
C TRP A 58 -10.24 8.61 17.06
N TRP A 59 -10.65 7.37 16.75
CA TRP A 59 -11.24 7.01 15.46
C TRP A 59 -12.64 7.61 15.27
N GLN A 60 -13.37 7.89 16.35
CA GLN A 60 -14.76 8.36 16.30
C GLN A 60 -14.91 9.69 15.55
N PRO A 61 -14.21 10.79 15.94
CA PRO A 61 -14.33 12.05 15.22
C PRO A 61 -13.84 11.96 13.77
N ILE A 62 -12.85 11.10 13.48
CA ILE A 62 -12.33 10.89 12.11
C ILE A 62 -13.38 10.20 11.24
N ALA A 63 -14.00 9.15 11.76
CA ALA A 63 -15.04 8.41 11.06
C ALA A 63 -16.24 9.31 10.73
N LEU A 64 -16.69 10.13 11.70
CA LEU A 64 -17.81 11.06 11.50
C LEU A 64 -17.46 12.17 10.50
N ALA A 65 -16.29 12.79 10.64
CA ALA A 65 -15.84 13.82 9.70
C ALA A 65 -15.73 13.29 8.28
N ALA A 66 -15.14 12.10 8.08
CA ALA A 66 -15.01 11.48 6.77
C ALA A 66 -16.37 11.13 6.14
N TYR A 67 -17.33 10.69 6.96
CA TYR A 67 -18.71 10.46 6.53
C TYR A 67 -19.40 11.76 6.10
N GLU A 68 -19.27 12.83 6.88
CA GLU A 68 -19.92 14.13 6.62
C GLU A 68 -19.33 14.86 5.41
N GLN A 69 -18.00 14.80 5.24
CA GLN A 69 -17.29 15.43 4.14
C GLN A 69 -17.48 14.69 2.81
N ASN A 70 -17.85 13.40 2.86
CA ASN A 70 -18.11 12.63 1.64
C ASN A 70 -19.45 13.08 1.01
N PRO A 71 -19.49 13.50 -0.27
CA PRO A 71 -20.72 13.96 -0.92
C PRO A 71 -21.85 12.92 -0.94
N LYS A 72 -21.49 11.63 -1.02
CA LYS A 72 -22.44 10.51 -1.00
C LYS A 72 -22.76 10.04 0.42
N ARG A 73 -22.12 10.62 1.44
CA ARG A 73 -22.23 10.25 2.86
C ARG A 73 -22.15 8.74 3.05
N THR A 74 -21.04 8.16 2.62
CA THR A 74 -20.81 6.71 2.69
C THR A 74 -20.01 6.33 3.94
N TRP A 75 -20.40 5.23 4.57
CA TRP A 75 -19.60 4.65 5.65
C TRP A 75 -18.30 4.00 5.14
N GLU A 76 -18.18 3.75 3.83
CA GLU A 76 -16.91 3.36 3.21
C GLU A 76 -15.83 4.43 3.46
N ALA A 77 -16.14 5.71 3.25
CA ALA A 77 -15.20 6.79 3.52
C ALA A 77 -14.76 6.85 4.99
N ALA A 78 -15.67 6.54 5.92
CA ALA A 78 -15.35 6.42 7.33
C ALA A 78 -14.37 5.25 7.60
N ALA A 79 -14.58 4.10 6.95
CA ALA A 79 -13.67 2.96 7.07
C ALA A 79 -12.28 3.27 6.48
N ASP A 80 -12.22 3.87 5.29
CA ASP A 80 -10.97 4.31 4.66
C ASP A 80 -10.19 5.25 5.58
N ALA A 81 -10.83 6.29 6.10
CA ALA A 81 -10.18 7.30 6.93
C ALA A 81 -9.63 6.70 8.24
N VAL A 82 -10.42 5.86 8.92
CA VAL A 82 -10.01 5.23 10.18
C VAL A 82 -8.84 4.28 9.96
N VAL A 83 -8.87 3.45 8.91
CA VAL A 83 -7.80 2.50 8.61
C VAL A 83 -6.50 3.21 8.27
N ASN A 84 -6.56 4.23 7.40
CA ASN A 84 -5.38 5.00 7.03
C ASN A 84 -4.77 5.70 8.24
N GLN A 85 -5.60 6.31 9.10
CA GLN A 85 -5.10 6.91 10.33
C GLN A 85 -4.52 5.87 11.30
N HIS A 86 -5.13 4.69 11.42
CA HIS A 86 -4.62 3.63 12.29
C HIS A 86 -3.26 3.12 11.79
N ALA A 87 -3.14 2.86 10.48
CA ALA A 87 -1.90 2.43 9.84
C ALA A 87 -0.80 3.49 10.01
N GLN A 88 -1.12 4.77 9.85
CA GLN A 88 -0.20 5.88 10.08
C GLN A 88 0.27 5.93 11.54
N ARG A 89 -0.64 5.83 12.51
CA ARG A 89 -0.27 5.83 13.95
C ARG A 89 0.64 4.66 14.30
N LEU A 90 0.35 3.46 13.76
CA LEU A 90 1.21 2.29 13.96
C LEU A 90 2.58 2.49 13.32
N ALA A 91 2.64 3.06 12.12
CA ALA A 91 3.88 3.39 11.42
C ALA A 91 4.75 4.36 12.23
N GLU A 92 4.16 5.45 12.72
CA GLU A 92 4.85 6.46 13.54
C GLU A 92 5.41 5.86 14.85
N GLN A 93 4.63 5.02 15.54
CA GLN A 93 5.06 4.40 16.80
C GLN A 93 6.12 3.31 16.61
N SER A 94 6.12 2.62 15.48
CA SER A 94 7.01 1.48 15.22
C SER A 94 8.25 1.82 14.38
N GLY A 95 8.30 3.03 13.80
CA GLY A 95 9.29 3.43 12.81
C GLY A 95 9.18 2.63 11.50
N MET A 96 7.99 2.10 11.19
CA MET A 96 7.70 1.37 9.96
C MET A 96 7.00 2.27 8.95
N ARG A 97 6.85 1.80 7.70
CA ARG A 97 6.02 2.43 6.69
C ARG A 97 4.82 1.53 6.37
N PRO A 98 3.59 2.08 6.28
CA PRO A 98 2.41 1.31 5.98
C PRO A 98 2.16 1.23 4.47
N VAL A 99 1.55 0.12 4.04
CA VAL A 99 0.82 -0.02 2.79
C VAL A 99 -0.57 -0.52 3.15
N VAL A 100 -1.60 0.23 2.72
CA VAL A 100 -3.00 -0.08 2.98
C VAL A 100 -3.66 -0.49 1.67
N VAL A 101 -4.22 -1.69 1.63
CA VAL A 101 -4.86 -2.24 0.42
C VAL A 101 -6.32 -2.59 0.74
N PRO A 102 -7.30 -1.95 0.09
CA PRO A 102 -8.70 -2.35 0.25
C PRO A 102 -8.96 -3.69 -0.45
N VAL A 103 -9.56 -4.64 0.26
CA VAL A 103 -9.97 -5.93 -0.32
C VAL A 103 -11.48 -5.97 -0.51
N ARG A 104 -11.90 -6.21 -1.76
CA ARG A 104 -13.30 -6.12 -2.21
C ARG A 104 -13.80 -7.46 -2.74
N ARG A 105 -15.12 -7.66 -2.71
CA ARG A 105 -15.77 -8.85 -3.32
C ARG A 105 -15.97 -8.70 -4.83
N LYS A 106 -16.25 -7.48 -5.28
CA LYS A 106 -16.32 -7.05 -6.69
C LYS A 106 -15.65 -5.68 -6.79
N ILE A 107 -15.29 -5.26 -7.99
CA ILE A 107 -14.54 -4.01 -8.24
C ILE A 107 -15.28 -2.80 -7.63
N HIS A 108 -16.58 -2.70 -7.87
CA HIS A 108 -17.41 -1.56 -7.43
C HIS A 108 -18.00 -1.72 -6.02
N HIS A 109 -17.73 -2.83 -5.34
CA HIS A 109 -18.22 -3.05 -3.98
C HIS A 109 -17.32 -2.40 -2.93
N GLN A 110 -17.90 -1.95 -1.83
CA GLN A 110 -17.16 -1.47 -0.66
C GLN A 110 -16.18 -2.55 -0.14
N PRO A 111 -15.06 -2.18 0.49
CA PRO A 111 -14.12 -3.13 1.04
C PRO A 111 -14.77 -3.97 2.15
N VAL A 112 -14.44 -5.26 2.17
CA VAL A 112 -14.80 -6.17 3.28
C VAL A 112 -13.81 -5.99 4.42
N TYR A 113 -12.53 -5.83 4.07
CA TYR A 113 -11.45 -5.52 5.00
C TYR A 113 -10.34 -4.78 4.26
N TYR A 114 -9.39 -4.26 5.03
CA TYR A 114 -8.17 -3.67 4.53
C TYR A 114 -7.00 -4.53 4.96
N LEU A 115 -6.16 -4.90 4.01
CA LEU A 115 -4.88 -5.51 4.27
C LEU A 115 -3.87 -4.40 4.56
N VAL A 116 -3.31 -4.39 5.76
CA VAL A 116 -2.31 -3.40 6.19
C VAL A 116 -0.97 -4.10 6.37
N PHE A 117 -0.02 -3.75 5.52
CA PHE A 117 1.36 -4.23 5.60
C PHE A 117 2.26 -3.14 6.18
N LEU A 118 3.00 -3.44 7.23
CA LEU A 118 3.96 -2.55 7.87
C LEU A 118 5.35 -3.15 7.76
N THR A 119 6.29 -2.40 7.20
CA THR A 119 7.69 -2.82 7.10
C THR A 119 8.64 -1.64 7.27
N ARG A 120 9.84 -1.92 7.79
CA ARG A 120 10.98 -0.98 7.77
C ARG A 120 11.82 -1.12 6.50
N ALA A 121 11.73 -2.26 5.82
CA ALA A 121 12.58 -2.60 4.69
C ALA A 121 11.94 -2.08 3.38
N PRO A 122 12.62 -1.20 2.64
CA PRO A 122 12.18 -0.80 1.29
C PRO A 122 11.95 -2.01 0.37
N HIS A 123 12.81 -3.02 0.49
CA HIS A 123 12.66 -4.31 -0.18
C HIS A 123 11.32 -4.99 0.11
N GLY A 124 10.84 -4.99 1.35
CA GLY A 124 9.56 -5.59 1.71
C GLY A 124 8.41 -4.94 0.94
N ARG A 125 8.45 -3.61 0.77
CA ARG A 125 7.43 -2.88 0.01
C ARG A 125 7.50 -3.15 -1.48
N TRP A 126 8.71 -3.28 -2.03
CA TRP A 126 8.91 -3.66 -3.42
C TRP A 126 8.26 -5.03 -3.71
N ILE A 127 8.61 -6.04 -2.93
CA ILE A 127 8.07 -7.40 -3.09
C ILE A 127 6.57 -7.43 -2.85
N PHE A 128 6.07 -6.70 -1.86
CA PHE A 128 4.63 -6.60 -1.60
C PHE A 128 3.87 -5.94 -2.75
N GLY A 129 4.43 -4.89 -3.37
CA GLY A 129 3.85 -4.24 -4.54
C GLY A 129 3.76 -5.17 -5.75
N ASP A 130 4.82 -5.92 -6.03
CA ASP A 130 4.85 -6.92 -7.11
C ASP A 130 3.84 -8.05 -6.86
N ALA A 131 3.83 -8.60 -5.65
CA ALA A 131 2.86 -9.63 -5.25
C ALA A 131 1.41 -9.14 -5.37
N LEU A 132 1.15 -7.88 -5.02
CA LEU A 132 -0.17 -7.27 -5.14
C LEU A 132 -0.59 -7.12 -6.62
N ALA A 133 0.33 -6.76 -7.52
CA ALA A 133 0.06 -6.70 -8.96
C ALA A 133 -0.30 -8.09 -9.53
N HIS A 134 0.39 -9.14 -9.10
CA HIS A 134 0.05 -10.51 -9.45
C HIS A 134 -1.33 -10.92 -8.90
N ALA A 135 -1.60 -10.62 -7.63
CA ALA A 135 -2.87 -10.91 -6.99
C ALA A 135 -4.04 -10.16 -7.66
N ARG A 136 -3.84 -8.90 -8.06
CA ARG A 136 -4.85 -8.08 -8.74
C ARG A 136 -5.25 -8.68 -10.08
N GLN A 137 -4.30 -9.09 -10.91
CA GLN A 137 -4.58 -9.72 -12.20
C GLN A 137 -5.31 -11.06 -12.03
N GLN A 138 -4.89 -11.87 -11.06
CA GLN A 138 -5.56 -13.14 -10.79
C GLN A 138 -6.97 -12.94 -10.24
N TRP A 139 -7.16 -11.94 -9.38
CA TRP A 139 -8.47 -11.60 -8.85
C TRP A 139 -9.43 -11.14 -9.96
N LEU A 140 -8.96 -10.30 -10.89
CA LEU A 140 -9.75 -9.91 -12.07
C LEU A 140 -10.20 -11.11 -12.90
N ARG A 141 -9.28 -12.06 -13.17
CA ARG A 141 -9.61 -13.31 -13.88
C ARG A 141 -10.65 -14.18 -13.17
N VAL A 142 -10.62 -14.20 -11.84
CA VAL A 142 -11.59 -14.95 -11.04
C VAL A 142 -12.95 -14.25 -10.99
N LEU A 143 -12.98 -12.92 -10.97
CA LEU A 143 -14.25 -12.17 -10.96
C LEU A 143 -15.03 -12.32 -12.25
N GLY A 144 -14.34 -12.43 -13.40
CA GLY A 144 -15.00 -12.35 -14.70
C GLY A 144 -15.35 -10.91 -15.07
N PRO A 145 -16.03 -10.70 -16.22
CA PRO A 145 -16.51 -9.39 -16.63
C PRO A 145 -17.47 -8.82 -15.60
N ASP A 146 -17.54 -7.49 -15.47
CA ASP A 146 -18.53 -6.86 -14.59
C ASP A 146 -19.95 -7.17 -15.09
N ASP A 147 -20.91 -7.35 -14.17
CA ASP A 147 -22.28 -7.77 -14.54
C ASP A 147 -22.97 -6.72 -15.43
N GLU A 148 -22.62 -5.43 -15.28
CA GLU A 148 -23.09 -4.33 -16.14
C GLU A 148 -22.47 -4.35 -17.55
N GLU A 149 -21.28 -4.94 -17.71
CA GLU A 149 -20.60 -5.10 -19.01
C GLU A 149 -20.97 -6.43 -19.69
N ALA A 150 -21.56 -7.37 -18.94
CA ALA A 150 -21.96 -8.69 -19.42
C ALA A 150 -23.31 -8.71 -20.16
N GLU A 151 -24.18 -7.70 -19.98
CA GLU A 151 -25.41 -7.54 -20.76
C GLU A 151 -25.08 -7.03 -22.18
N GLY A 152 -24.57 -7.93 -23.04
CA GLY A 152 -24.74 -7.80 -24.49
C GLY A 152 -23.57 -8.14 -25.42
N MET A 153 -22.35 -8.49 -24.95
CA MET A 153 -21.21 -8.62 -25.87
C MET A 153 -20.24 -9.78 -25.63
N LEU A 154 -19.73 -10.34 -26.73
CA LEU A 154 -19.01 -11.60 -26.90
C LEU A 154 -17.48 -11.57 -26.61
N PHE A 155 -16.92 -10.50 -26.05
CA PHE A 155 -15.47 -10.28 -25.96
C PHE A 155 -14.87 -10.43 -24.55
N ASN A 156 -13.56 -10.72 -24.47
CA ASN A 156 -12.80 -10.98 -23.22
C ASN A 156 -12.47 -9.68 -22.45
N PHE A 157 -13.48 -8.99 -21.92
CA PHE A 157 -13.34 -7.73 -21.17
C PHE A 157 -12.29 -7.74 -20.06
N VAL A 158 -12.06 -8.88 -19.41
CA VAL A 158 -11.11 -9.00 -18.30
C VAL A 158 -9.66 -8.82 -18.75
N GLU A 159 -9.26 -9.43 -19.87
CA GLU A 159 -7.89 -9.27 -20.35
C GLU A 159 -7.66 -7.87 -20.91
N ASP A 160 -8.68 -7.27 -21.57
CA ASP A 160 -8.63 -5.88 -22.02
C ASP A 160 -8.51 -4.91 -20.83
N GLN A 161 -9.23 -5.18 -19.73
CA GLN A 161 -9.10 -4.41 -18.50
C GLN A 161 -7.71 -4.56 -17.88
N ILE A 162 -7.20 -5.79 -17.77
CA ILE A 162 -5.85 -6.05 -17.24
C ILE A 162 -4.81 -5.35 -18.10
N GLU A 163 -4.94 -5.41 -19.43
CA GLU A 163 -4.05 -4.73 -20.36
C GLU A 163 -4.13 -3.21 -20.20
N SER A 164 -5.33 -2.64 -20.12
CA SER A 164 -5.52 -1.19 -19.92
C SER A 164 -4.92 -0.70 -18.60
N GLU A 165 -5.17 -1.41 -17.49
CA GLU A 165 -4.56 -1.11 -16.18
C GLU A 165 -3.03 -1.23 -16.25
N SER A 166 -2.52 -2.29 -16.91
CA SER A 166 -1.11 -2.56 -17.09
C SER A 166 -0.41 -1.50 -17.93
N GLN A 167 -1.01 -1.03 -19.04
CA GLN A 167 -0.45 0.01 -19.91
C GLN A 167 -0.38 1.36 -19.19
N ARG A 168 -1.43 1.74 -18.45
CA ARG A 168 -1.42 2.98 -17.64
C ARG A 168 -0.35 2.92 -16.54
N ALA A 169 -0.27 1.80 -15.83
CA ALA A 169 0.75 1.59 -14.81
C ALA A 169 2.17 1.64 -15.41
N TYR A 170 2.36 1.08 -16.60
CA TYR A 170 3.63 1.11 -17.32
C TYR A 170 4.06 2.52 -17.74
N ALA A 171 3.12 3.32 -18.26
CA ALA A 171 3.40 4.73 -18.59
C ALA A 171 3.86 5.51 -17.35
N GLN A 172 3.15 5.34 -16.23
CA GLN A 172 3.52 5.98 -14.97
C GLN A 172 4.89 5.52 -14.47
N LEU A 173 5.23 4.22 -14.60
CA LEU A 173 6.55 3.72 -14.22
C LEU A 173 7.66 4.46 -14.98
N LYS A 174 7.52 4.67 -16.29
CA LYS A 174 8.54 5.37 -17.08
C LYS A 174 8.75 6.81 -16.61
N GLU A 175 7.66 7.53 -16.33
CA GLU A 175 7.71 8.90 -15.79
C GLU A 175 8.39 8.93 -14.42
N ASN A 176 8.01 8.01 -13.54
CA ASN A 176 8.53 7.90 -12.18
C ASN A 176 10.03 7.57 -12.15
N ILE A 177 10.47 6.60 -12.96
CA ILE A 177 11.87 6.18 -13.08
C ILE A 177 12.72 7.34 -13.61
N THR A 178 12.23 8.03 -14.62
CA THR A 178 12.82 9.27 -15.15
C THR A 178 12.99 10.32 -14.06
N ALA A 179 11.91 10.64 -13.34
CA ALA A 179 11.92 11.64 -12.27
C ALA A 179 12.79 11.24 -11.07
N LEU A 180 13.00 9.93 -10.84
CA LEU A 180 13.94 9.44 -9.85
C LEU A 180 15.39 9.61 -10.32
N ALA A 181 15.69 9.30 -11.58
CA ALA A 181 17.02 9.48 -12.17
C ALA A 181 17.46 10.95 -12.17
N ASP A 182 16.54 11.89 -12.39
CA ASP A 182 16.80 13.34 -12.32
C ASP A 182 17.28 13.81 -10.93
N ARG A 183 17.00 13.04 -9.87
CA ARG A 183 17.44 13.35 -8.49
C ARG A 183 18.88 12.90 -8.22
N GLY A 184 19.50 12.19 -9.16
CA GLY A 184 20.84 11.63 -9.07
C GLY A 184 20.86 10.10 -9.02
N ARG A 185 22.02 9.55 -8.68
CA ARG A 185 22.27 8.10 -8.66
C ARG A 185 21.43 7.41 -7.58
N ALA A 186 20.52 6.52 -8.01
CA ALA A 186 19.55 5.88 -7.14
C ALA A 186 19.46 4.38 -7.40
N LYS A 187 19.47 3.56 -6.32
CA LYS A 187 19.17 2.12 -6.39
C LYS A 187 17.67 1.91 -6.26
N LEU A 188 17.04 1.22 -7.21
CA LEU A 188 15.57 1.20 -7.34
C LEU A 188 14.85 0.69 -6.06
N VAL A 189 15.34 -0.38 -5.44
CA VAL A 189 14.75 -0.98 -4.24
C VAL A 189 14.73 -0.06 -3.03
N ASP A 190 15.60 0.95 -2.98
CA ASP A 190 15.65 1.91 -1.88
C ASP A 190 14.54 2.98 -2.01
N HIS A 191 13.89 3.05 -3.18
CA HIS A 191 12.91 4.07 -3.54
C HIS A 191 11.59 3.50 -4.09
N PRO A 192 10.94 2.49 -3.46
CA PRO A 192 9.74 1.85 -4.02
C PRO A 192 8.58 2.83 -4.20
N GLU A 193 8.41 3.82 -3.31
CA GLU A 193 7.40 4.88 -3.48
C GLU A 193 7.66 5.73 -4.74
N ALA A 194 8.92 6.07 -5.00
CA ALA A 194 9.27 6.91 -6.14
C ALA A 194 9.24 6.13 -7.45
N VAL A 195 9.53 4.82 -7.44
CA VAL A 195 9.47 3.96 -8.62
C VAL A 195 8.02 3.65 -8.97
N PHE A 196 7.25 3.12 -8.03
CA PHE A 196 5.89 2.66 -8.32
C PHE A 196 4.85 3.77 -8.26
N GLY A 197 4.89 4.66 -7.26
CA GLY A 197 3.86 5.70 -7.10
C GLY A 197 2.44 5.14 -7.16
N SER A 198 1.60 5.68 -8.04
CA SER A 198 0.23 5.18 -8.30
C SER A 198 0.19 3.83 -9.01
N ALA A 199 1.29 3.36 -9.60
CA ALA A 199 1.40 2.02 -10.19
C ALA A 199 1.68 0.93 -9.12
N PHE A 200 1.78 1.28 -7.84
CA PHE A 200 2.00 0.33 -6.76
C PHE A 200 0.85 -0.68 -6.69
N GLY A 201 1.16 -1.98 -6.77
CA GLY A 201 0.15 -3.03 -6.79
C GLY A 201 -0.56 -3.21 -8.13
N LEU A 202 -0.14 -2.48 -9.16
CA LEU A 202 -0.65 -2.60 -10.53
C LEU A 202 0.45 -3.05 -11.50
N ALA A 203 1.67 -2.51 -11.33
CA ALA A 203 2.81 -2.88 -12.15
C ALA A 203 3.67 -3.97 -11.49
N GLN A 204 4.13 -4.90 -12.32
CA GLN A 204 5.03 -6.00 -11.92
C GLN A 204 6.50 -5.62 -12.08
N GLU A 205 7.40 -6.31 -11.37
CA GLU A 205 8.85 -6.12 -11.45
C GLU A 205 9.37 -6.31 -12.89
N LYS A 206 8.75 -7.20 -13.67
CA LYS A 206 9.08 -7.40 -15.08
C LYS A 206 8.82 -6.15 -15.93
N GLN A 207 7.83 -5.34 -15.58
CA GLN A 207 7.52 -4.08 -16.25
C GLN A 207 8.52 -3.00 -15.85
N VAL A 208 8.98 -2.98 -14.60
CA VAL A 208 10.09 -2.12 -14.19
C VAL A 208 11.35 -2.45 -14.99
N ARG A 209 11.68 -3.75 -15.11
CA ARG A 209 12.80 -4.22 -15.95
C ARG A 209 12.71 -3.68 -17.37
N GLN A 210 11.54 -3.80 -18.00
CA GLN A 210 11.30 -3.35 -19.36
C GLN A 210 11.44 -1.82 -19.48
N ALA A 211 10.78 -1.08 -18.59
CA ALA A 211 10.78 0.39 -18.58
C ALA A 211 12.20 0.96 -18.47
N VAL A 212 12.99 0.48 -17.51
CA VAL A 212 14.37 0.95 -17.29
C VAL A 212 15.26 0.65 -18.51
N ARG A 213 15.13 -0.54 -19.11
CA ARG A 213 15.91 -0.90 -20.31
C ARG A 213 15.53 -0.08 -21.54
N GLU A 214 14.23 0.20 -21.72
CA GLU A 214 13.75 1.06 -22.81
C GLU A 214 14.27 2.49 -22.65
N LEU A 215 14.19 3.06 -21.44
CA LEU A 215 14.72 4.39 -21.15
C LEU A 215 16.23 4.47 -21.37
N ASN A 216 16.98 3.45 -20.97
CA ASN A 216 18.41 3.38 -21.21
C ASN A 216 18.76 3.26 -22.69
N LYS A 217 18.03 2.42 -23.45
CA LYS A 217 18.19 2.32 -24.90
C LYS A 217 17.88 3.63 -25.62
N ALA A 218 16.95 4.44 -25.09
CA ALA A 218 16.62 5.76 -25.60
C ALA A 218 17.63 6.85 -25.16
N ASN A 219 18.65 6.51 -24.37
CA ASN A 219 19.57 7.46 -23.72
C ASN A 219 18.87 8.47 -22.81
N GLU A 220 17.67 8.14 -22.33
CA GLU A 220 16.94 8.98 -21.38
C GLU A 220 17.38 8.73 -19.94
N VAL A 221 17.89 7.56 -19.60
CA VAL A 221 18.36 7.21 -18.25
C VAL A 221 19.59 6.32 -18.37
N GLN A 222 20.64 6.58 -17.62
CA GLN A 222 21.79 5.68 -17.50
C GLN A 222 21.47 4.52 -16.55
N LEU A 223 21.97 3.32 -16.86
CA LEU A 223 21.68 2.08 -16.14
C LEU A 223 22.96 1.31 -15.77
N ASP A 224 23.03 0.88 -14.51
CA ASP A 224 23.90 -0.20 -14.04
C ASP A 224 23.02 -1.40 -13.65
N ASP A 225 23.01 -2.42 -14.51
CA ASP A 225 22.25 -3.66 -14.36
C ASP A 225 23.12 -4.87 -13.98
N THR A 226 24.28 -4.63 -13.36
CA THR A 226 25.20 -5.67 -12.89
C THR A 226 24.51 -6.66 -11.93
N ALA A 227 23.58 -6.16 -11.12
CA ALA A 227 22.79 -7.01 -10.23
C ALA A 227 21.72 -7.82 -11.02
N PRO A 228 21.45 -9.08 -10.66
CA PRO A 228 20.54 -9.95 -11.43
C PRO A 228 19.08 -9.50 -11.39
N GLN A 229 18.68 -8.81 -10.31
CA GLN A 229 17.31 -8.44 -10.05
C GLN A 229 17.08 -6.96 -10.38
N PRO A 230 16.02 -6.59 -11.12
CA PRO A 230 15.72 -5.20 -11.48
C PRO A 230 15.69 -4.25 -10.29
N ARG A 231 15.13 -4.70 -9.17
CA ARG A 231 15.09 -3.91 -7.93
C ARG A 231 16.47 -3.48 -7.44
N ASP A 232 17.51 -4.27 -7.73
CA ASP A 232 18.87 -3.99 -7.31
C ASP A 232 19.67 -3.13 -8.30
N TRP A 233 19.06 -2.74 -9.43
CA TRP A 233 19.70 -1.87 -10.42
C TRP A 233 19.83 -0.43 -9.94
N ILE A 234 20.83 0.25 -10.49
CA ILE A 234 21.11 1.65 -10.20
C ILE A 234 20.87 2.48 -11.47
N ILE A 235 20.17 3.59 -11.32
CA ILE A 235 19.85 4.53 -12.40
C ILE A 235 20.35 5.95 -12.09
N TRP A 236 20.62 6.73 -13.12
CA TRP A 236 20.89 8.17 -13.04
C TRP A 236 20.68 8.83 -14.40
N ARG A 237 20.74 10.17 -14.46
CA ARG A 237 20.80 10.95 -15.70
C ARG A 237 22.08 11.77 -15.75
#